data_AF-A0A3Q0KG08-F1
#
_entry.id   AF-A0A3Q0KG08-F1
#
_cell.length_a   1.000
_cell.length_b   1.000
_cell.length_c   1.000
_cell.angle_alpha   90.00
_cell.angle_beta   90.00
_cell.angle_gamma   90.00
#
_symmetry.space_group_name_H-M   'P 1'
#
loop_
_entity.id
_entity.type
_entity.pdbx_description
1 polymer ?
#
loop_
_entity_poly.entity_id
_entity_poly.type
_entity_poly.pdbx_seq_one_letter_code
_entity_poly.pdbx_strand_id
1 'polypeptide(L)'
;MIGRLLLNKTKKYEIIIYGQMLAGMNKDVTTCPVNNCVIHTDTTRWINSDLILIPNRLFPSGKRPHQQAWVAFEYESALHTRFSDELNDKINFTASYRFDSTIRTPYGMYTPDEPKTDINKTIQLIKLEDIAKGKDRAVAWIVSNCNPKSPRNAYADELSKYITVDVYGRCGRMTCYGSQCLDLVKRHYKFYLSFENSLCQDYITEKFFLNALMNNALPIVMGASVEEYHKVAPPHSFIHVDQFENPKELAKYLKYLDKNDTAYNEYFTWHKKGVVTVWSFKPECEFCILANALPYFKPTIHENFMFWWKNGCKNRTLRWNKAV
;
A
#
# COMPACT_ATOMS: atom_id res chain seq x y z
N MET A 1 31.04 7.68 -2.28
CA MET A 1 31.55 6.49 -3.01
C MET A 1 30.56 6.15 -4.12
N ILE A 2 30.95 6.22 -5.39
CA ILE A 2 30.13 5.68 -6.49
C ILE A 2 30.46 4.19 -6.56
N GLY A 3 29.75 3.36 -5.80
CA GLY A 3 29.86 1.91 -5.94
C GLY A 3 29.19 1.50 -7.25
N ARG A 4 29.94 0.92 -8.19
CA ARG A 4 29.37 0.29 -9.38
C ARG A 4 29.20 -1.20 -9.09
N LEU A 5 28.00 -1.74 -9.25
CA LEU A 5 27.78 -3.18 -9.28
C LEU A 5 28.31 -3.72 -10.62
N LEU A 6 29.31 -4.61 -10.57
CA LEU A 6 29.78 -5.30 -11.76
C LEU A 6 28.81 -6.44 -12.07
N LEU A 7 28.08 -6.35 -13.17
CA LEU A 7 27.16 -7.42 -13.56
C LEU A 7 27.92 -8.56 -14.23
N ASN A 8 27.76 -9.78 -13.71
CA ASN A 8 28.19 -10.98 -14.44
C ASN A 8 27.19 -11.26 -15.57
N LYS A 9 27.46 -10.71 -16.76
CA LYS A 9 26.57 -10.82 -17.92
C LYS A 9 26.43 -12.23 -18.48
N THR A 10 27.33 -13.16 -18.15
CA THR A 10 27.24 -14.55 -18.64
C THR A 10 26.42 -15.44 -17.73
N LYS A 11 26.27 -15.08 -16.45
CA LYS A 11 25.40 -15.80 -15.52
C LYS A 11 23.95 -15.35 -15.69
N LYS A 12 23.06 -16.33 -15.87
CA LYS A 12 21.62 -16.15 -15.72
C LYS A 12 21.24 -16.53 -14.28
N TYR A 13 20.69 -15.58 -13.53
CA TYR A 13 20.29 -15.80 -12.14
C TYR A 13 18.87 -16.39 -12.07
N GLU A 14 18.71 -17.39 -11.20
CA GLU A 14 17.48 -18.16 -11.08
C GLU A 14 16.70 -17.71 -9.84
N ILE A 15 15.47 -17.22 -10.04
CA ILE A 15 14.59 -16.73 -8.98
C ILE A 15 13.34 -17.60 -8.93
N ILE A 16 13.02 -18.15 -7.76
CA ILE A 16 11.86 -19.04 -7.57
C ILE A 16 10.82 -18.36 -6.69
N ILE A 17 9.59 -18.25 -7.19
CA ILE A 17 8.42 -17.98 -6.36
C ILE A 17 7.97 -19.32 -5.77
N TYR A 18 8.26 -19.56 -4.49
CA TYR A 18 8.08 -20.89 -3.89
C TYR A 18 6.65 -21.20 -3.46
N GLY A 19 5.81 -20.17 -3.29
CA GLY A 19 4.44 -20.31 -2.79
C GLY A 19 3.43 -19.56 -3.64
N GLN A 20 2.15 -19.78 -3.32
CA GLN A 20 1.08 -18.95 -3.87
C GLN A 20 1.14 -17.54 -3.31
N MET A 21 1.24 -16.56 -4.20
CA MET A 21 1.11 -15.14 -3.87
C MET A 21 -0.36 -14.72 -3.80
N LEU A 22 -0.67 -13.78 -2.91
CA LEU A 22 -2.00 -13.16 -2.82
C LEU A 22 -2.21 -12.07 -3.88
N ALA A 23 -1.13 -11.35 -4.23
CA ALA A 23 -1.09 -10.40 -5.32
C ALA A 23 -0.29 -10.96 -6.50
N GLY A 24 -0.67 -10.64 -7.73
CA GLY A 24 0.12 -10.98 -8.90
C GLY A 24 1.44 -10.20 -8.93
N MET A 25 2.48 -10.80 -9.51
CA MET A 25 3.75 -10.15 -9.82
C MET A 25 4.10 -10.40 -11.28
N ASN A 26 4.56 -9.37 -11.99
CA ASN A 26 5.15 -9.54 -13.30
C ASN A 26 6.40 -10.44 -13.18
N LYS A 27 6.58 -11.38 -14.11
CA LYS A 27 7.74 -12.28 -14.13
C LYS A 27 8.70 -11.96 -15.27
N ASP A 28 8.29 -11.05 -16.16
CA ASP A 28 9.09 -10.63 -17.29
C ASP A 28 10.05 -9.52 -16.87
N VAL A 29 11.34 -9.88 -16.80
CA VAL A 29 12.43 -8.95 -16.47
C VAL A 29 13.05 -8.29 -17.69
N THR A 30 12.57 -8.56 -18.91
CA THR A 30 13.20 -8.05 -20.15
C THR A 30 13.25 -6.53 -20.22
N THR A 31 12.25 -5.86 -19.63
CA THR A 31 12.16 -4.39 -19.56
C THR A 31 12.90 -3.77 -18.36
N CYS A 32 13.52 -4.60 -17.50
CA CYS A 32 14.27 -4.12 -16.34
C CYS A 32 15.68 -3.64 -16.73
N PRO A 33 16.27 -2.66 -16.02
CA PRO A 33 17.64 -2.24 -16.24
C PRO A 33 18.68 -3.37 -16.07
N VAL A 34 18.38 -4.33 -15.19
CA VAL A 34 19.10 -5.60 -15.04
C VAL A 34 18.12 -6.73 -15.36
N ASN A 35 18.45 -7.55 -16.36
CA ASN A 35 17.53 -8.51 -16.96
C ASN A 35 18.14 -9.91 -17.18
N ASN A 36 19.36 -10.16 -16.68
CA ASN A 36 20.01 -11.48 -16.70
C ASN A 36 19.47 -12.41 -15.60
N CYS A 37 18.16 -12.38 -15.33
CA CYS A 37 17.48 -13.29 -14.42
C CYS A 37 16.33 -14.04 -15.11
N VAL A 38 15.90 -15.16 -14.55
CA VAL A 38 14.63 -15.81 -14.91
C VAL A 38 13.83 -16.06 -13.64
N ILE A 39 12.54 -15.77 -13.68
CA ILE A 39 11.62 -15.95 -12.57
C ILE A 39 10.70 -17.14 -12.87
N HIS A 40 10.76 -18.17 -12.04
CA HIS A 40 9.97 -19.40 -12.17
C HIS A 40 9.02 -19.60 -11.00
N THR A 41 7.93 -20.31 -11.26
CA THR A 41 7.01 -20.85 -10.24
C THR A 41 7.15 -22.35 -10.05
N ASP A 42 8.02 -23.01 -10.83
CA ASP A 42 8.35 -24.42 -10.60
C ASP A 42 9.22 -24.54 -9.36
N THR A 43 8.60 -24.98 -8.27
CA THR A 43 9.25 -25.08 -6.97
C THR A 43 10.28 -26.21 -6.91
N THR A 44 10.28 -27.16 -7.85
CA THR A 44 11.26 -28.26 -7.88
C THR A 44 12.68 -27.76 -8.19
N ARG A 45 12.81 -26.59 -8.82
CA ARG A 45 14.08 -25.95 -9.20
C ARG A 45 14.78 -25.22 -8.05
N TRP A 46 14.16 -25.16 -6.87
CA TRP A 46 14.65 -24.41 -5.73
C TRP A 46 16.11 -24.72 -5.36
N ILE A 47 16.58 -25.96 -5.53
CA ILE A 47 17.94 -26.32 -5.10
C ILE A 47 19.04 -25.64 -5.93
N ASN A 48 18.74 -25.29 -7.17
CA ASN A 48 19.68 -24.64 -8.10
C ASN A 48 19.42 -23.12 -8.23
N SER A 49 18.47 -22.57 -7.47
CA SER A 49 18.14 -21.15 -7.55
C SER A 49 19.04 -20.27 -6.70
N ASP A 50 19.24 -19.03 -7.13
CA ASP A 50 20.01 -18.02 -6.39
C ASP A 50 19.12 -17.29 -5.36
N LEU A 51 17.88 -16.99 -5.72
CA LEU A 51 16.93 -16.26 -4.88
C LEU A 51 15.60 -16.99 -4.78
N ILE A 52 15.07 -17.14 -3.57
CA ILE A 52 13.74 -17.73 -3.35
C ILE A 52 12.82 -16.68 -2.73
N LEU A 53 11.72 -16.38 -3.41
CA LEU A 53 10.64 -15.56 -2.90
C LEU A 53 9.67 -16.47 -2.14
N ILE A 54 9.47 -16.16 -0.86
CA ILE A 54 8.60 -16.86 0.08
C ILE A 54 7.39 -15.96 0.37
N PRO A 55 6.22 -16.21 -0.26
CA PRO A 55 5.05 -15.37 -0.07
C PRO A 55 4.06 -15.89 0.98
N ASN A 56 4.34 -17.03 1.60
CA ASN A 56 3.47 -17.65 2.61
C ASN A 56 4.27 -18.63 3.48
N ARG A 57 3.58 -19.53 4.20
CA ARG A 57 4.19 -20.56 5.07
C ARG A 57 5.02 -21.63 4.38
N LEU A 58 4.93 -21.77 3.05
CA LEU A 58 5.63 -22.82 2.32
C LEU A 58 7.06 -22.38 2.02
N PHE A 59 8.01 -23.25 2.32
CA PHE A 59 9.43 -23.06 2.05
C PHE A 59 10.13 -24.40 1.79
N PRO A 60 11.31 -24.41 1.13
CA PRO A 60 12.05 -25.64 0.89
C PRO A 60 12.42 -26.41 2.17
N SER A 61 12.21 -27.72 2.18
CA SER A 61 12.56 -28.59 3.32
C SER A 61 14.03 -29.02 3.35
N GLY A 62 14.76 -28.89 2.25
CA GLY A 62 16.16 -29.32 2.16
C GLY A 62 17.16 -28.33 2.75
N LYS A 63 18.42 -28.74 2.85
CA LYS A 63 19.52 -27.87 3.27
C LYS A 63 19.70 -26.72 2.26
N ARG A 64 19.63 -25.48 2.73
CA ARG A 64 19.85 -24.29 1.90
C ARG A 64 21.27 -24.30 1.30
N PRO A 65 21.42 -24.14 -0.03
CA PRO A 65 22.71 -23.91 -0.66
C PRO A 65 23.38 -22.62 -0.13
N HIS A 66 24.72 -22.62 0.04
CA HIS A 66 25.44 -21.53 0.70
C HIS A 66 25.27 -20.15 0.05
N GLN A 67 25.06 -20.08 -1.27
CA GLN A 67 24.89 -18.81 -2.01
C GLN A 67 23.43 -18.43 -2.25
N GLN A 68 22.49 -19.25 -1.80
CA GLN A 68 21.07 -18.98 -1.98
C GLN A 68 20.55 -18.06 -0.88
N ALA A 69 19.73 -17.07 -1.26
CA ALA A 69 19.06 -16.19 -0.31
C ALA A 69 17.53 -16.31 -0.40
N TRP A 70 16.85 -16.16 0.73
CA TRP A 70 15.39 -16.18 0.79
C TRP A 70 14.83 -14.81 1.12
N VAL A 71 13.78 -14.41 0.39
CA VAL A 71 13.08 -13.14 0.53
C VAL A 71 11.66 -13.42 1.03
N ALA A 72 11.29 -12.92 2.20
CA ALA A 72 9.88 -12.90 2.59
C ALA A 72 9.17 -11.80 1.76
N PHE A 73 8.18 -12.17 0.95
CA PHE A 73 7.56 -11.24 0.01
C PHE A 73 6.04 -11.21 0.14
N GLU A 74 5.47 -10.10 0.63
CA GLU A 74 4.04 -10.02 0.93
C GLU A 74 3.52 -8.58 0.88
N TYR A 75 2.30 -8.44 0.35
CA TYR A 75 1.58 -7.17 0.26
C TYR A 75 0.54 -7.01 1.38
N GLU A 76 0.04 -8.10 1.97
CA GLU A 76 -0.93 -8.03 3.05
C GLU A 76 -0.32 -7.71 4.41
N SER A 77 -1.15 -7.19 5.32
CA SER A 77 -0.71 -6.86 6.68
C SER A 77 -0.32 -8.12 7.48
N ALA A 78 0.51 -7.98 8.52
CA ALA A 78 0.94 -9.10 9.36
C ALA A 78 -0.21 -9.94 9.94
N LEU A 79 -1.41 -9.35 10.11
CA LEU A 79 -2.60 -10.03 10.62
C LEU A 79 -3.39 -10.80 9.55
N HIS A 80 -3.05 -10.61 8.26
CA HIS A 80 -3.65 -11.28 7.11
C HIS A 80 -2.66 -12.13 6.30
N THR A 81 -1.36 -12.05 6.62
CA THR A 81 -0.35 -12.93 6.01
C THR A 81 -0.48 -14.38 6.44
N ARG A 82 0.13 -15.26 5.65
CA ARG A 82 0.23 -16.70 5.94
C ARG A 82 1.65 -17.12 6.33
N PHE A 83 2.50 -16.23 6.84
CA PHE A 83 3.83 -16.60 7.29
C PHE A 83 3.78 -17.48 8.56
N SER A 84 4.75 -18.40 8.66
CA SER A 84 4.90 -19.30 9.80
C SER A 84 6.04 -18.83 10.71
N ASP A 85 5.94 -19.09 12.01
CA ASP A 85 7.05 -18.92 12.96
C ASP A 85 8.27 -19.78 12.61
N GLU A 86 8.06 -20.84 11.82
CA GLU A 86 9.15 -21.62 11.22
C GLU A 86 10.00 -20.82 10.23
N LEU A 87 9.57 -19.65 9.73
CA LEU A 87 10.41 -18.81 8.87
C LEU A 87 11.44 -18.00 9.66
N ASN A 88 11.35 -17.97 10.99
CA ASN A 88 12.43 -17.42 11.80
C ASN A 88 13.74 -18.13 11.48
N ASP A 89 14.80 -17.34 11.49
CA ASP A 89 16.17 -17.74 11.16
C ASP A 89 16.37 -18.29 9.74
N LYS A 90 15.36 -18.14 8.87
CA LYS A 90 15.42 -18.56 7.46
C LYS A 90 15.40 -17.38 6.51
N ILE A 91 14.81 -16.25 6.85
CA ILE A 91 14.70 -15.12 5.92
C ILE A 91 16.03 -14.36 5.86
N ASN A 92 16.49 -13.99 4.66
CA ASN A 92 17.64 -13.11 4.47
C ASN A 92 17.19 -11.66 4.23
N PHE A 93 16.15 -11.50 3.39
CA PHE A 93 15.66 -10.19 2.96
C PHE A 93 14.15 -10.10 3.08
N THR A 94 13.64 -8.89 3.21
CA THR A 94 12.21 -8.62 3.30
C THR A 94 11.75 -7.76 2.14
N ALA A 95 10.62 -8.12 1.54
CA ALA A 95 9.96 -7.37 0.49
C ALA A 95 8.50 -7.11 0.89
N SER A 96 8.19 -5.90 1.33
CA SER A 96 6.84 -5.53 1.77
C SER A 96 6.59 -4.03 1.68
N TYR A 97 5.37 -3.59 2.01
CA TYR A 97 5.01 -2.17 2.06
C TYR A 97 5.80 -1.35 3.12
N ARG A 98 6.35 -2.00 4.16
CA ARG A 98 7.02 -1.32 5.28
C ARG A 98 8.28 -0.58 4.83
N PHE A 99 8.52 0.60 5.39
CA PHE A 99 9.69 1.41 5.06
C PHE A 99 11.02 0.78 5.46
N ASP A 100 11.01 -0.11 6.46
CA ASP A 100 12.17 -0.83 6.96
C ASP A 100 12.37 -2.22 6.32
N SER A 101 11.67 -2.50 5.21
CA SER A 101 11.94 -3.71 4.41
C SER A 101 13.21 -3.54 3.56
N THR A 102 13.92 -4.64 3.27
CA THR A 102 15.05 -4.62 2.33
C THR A 102 14.65 -4.06 0.97
N ILE A 103 13.52 -4.52 0.43
CA ILE A 103 12.91 -4.03 -0.81
C ILE A 103 11.52 -3.53 -0.46
N ARG A 104 11.28 -2.23 -0.60
CA ARG A 104 9.96 -1.66 -0.32
C ARG A 104 9.03 -1.88 -1.51
N THR A 105 7.91 -2.56 -1.29
CA THR A 105 6.86 -2.87 -2.27
C THR A 105 5.51 -2.26 -1.83
N PRO A 106 5.36 -0.91 -1.87
CA PRO A 106 4.13 -0.27 -1.42
C PRO A 106 3.00 -0.46 -2.45
N TYR A 107 1.74 -0.30 -2.02
CA TYR A 107 0.60 -0.27 -2.94
C TYR A 107 0.62 0.97 -3.84
N GLY A 108 1.07 2.10 -3.33
CA GLY A 108 1.14 3.35 -4.06
C GLY A 108 2.03 4.38 -3.37
N MET A 109 2.22 5.51 -4.04
CA MET A 109 2.95 6.66 -3.51
C MET A 109 2.57 7.94 -4.24
N TYR A 110 2.79 9.07 -3.56
CA TYR A 110 2.85 10.38 -4.17
C TYR A 110 4.28 10.73 -4.61
N THR A 111 4.42 11.25 -5.83
CA THR A 111 5.68 11.76 -6.38
C THR A 111 5.48 13.24 -6.69
N PRO A 112 6.16 14.14 -5.97
CA PRO A 112 6.16 15.56 -6.31
C PRO A 112 6.70 15.80 -7.72
N ASP A 113 6.12 16.76 -8.43
CA ASP A 113 6.65 17.25 -9.69
C ASP A 113 8.04 17.86 -9.44
N GLU A 114 8.94 17.73 -10.42
CA GLU A 114 10.18 18.51 -10.41
C GLU A 114 9.84 20.01 -10.43
N PRO A 115 10.58 20.85 -9.68
CA PRO A 115 10.39 22.30 -9.72
C PRO A 115 10.50 22.79 -11.16
N LYS A 116 9.39 23.29 -11.72
CA LYS A 116 9.40 23.90 -13.06
C LYS A 116 10.25 25.17 -12.98
N THR A 117 11.44 25.16 -13.60
CA THR A 117 12.31 26.33 -13.71
C THR A 117 11.73 27.43 -14.60
N ASP A 118 10.68 27.13 -15.37
CA ASP A 118 10.11 28.05 -16.34
C ASP A 118 8.94 28.86 -15.74
N ILE A 119 9.27 30.06 -15.25
CA ILE A 119 8.36 31.04 -14.64
C ILE A 119 7.16 31.37 -15.56
N ASN A 120 7.33 31.25 -16.88
CA ASN A 120 6.32 31.65 -17.87
C ASN A 120 5.12 30.70 -18.02
N LYS A 121 5.13 29.51 -17.37
CA LYS A 121 3.92 28.68 -17.25
C LYS A 121 3.06 28.98 -16.03
N THR A 122 3.50 29.87 -15.13
CA THR A 122 2.81 30.18 -13.87
C THR A 122 1.57 31.07 -14.06
N ILE A 123 1.45 31.81 -15.17
CA ILE A 123 0.37 32.80 -15.37
C ILE A 123 -0.89 32.22 -16.01
N GLN A 124 -0.87 31.00 -16.56
CA GLN A 124 -2.13 30.29 -16.66
C GLN A 124 -2.53 29.89 -15.25
N LEU A 125 -3.33 30.77 -14.63
CA LEU A 125 -4.31 30.47 -13.60
C LEU A 125 -5.14 29.29 -14.11
N ILE A 126 -4.57 28.08 -14.08
CA ILE A 126 -5.31 26.84 -14.21
C ILE A 126 -6.24 26.92 -13.02
N LYS A 127 -7.47 27.41 -13.22
CA LYS A 127 -8.51 27.30 -12.21
C LYS A 127 -8.48 25.84 -11.78
N LEU A 128 -8.26 25.58 -10.49
CA LEU A 128 -8.47 24.23 -9.99
C LEU A 128 -9.89 23.88 -10.42
N GLU A 129 -10.03 22.77 -11.15
CA GLU A 129 -11.35 22.21 -11.39
C GLU A 129 -11.99 22.07 -10.01
N ASP A 130 -13.20 22.61 -9.88
CA ASP A 130 -13.97 22.45 -8.66
C ASP A 130 -14.30 20.96 -8.54
N ILE A 131 -13.52 20.25 -7.72
CA ILE A 131 -13.66 18.81 -7.50
C ILE A 131 -14.99 18.50 -6.81
N ALA A 132 -15.55 19.45 -6.05
CA ALA A 132 -16.87 19.29 -5.44
C ALA A 132 -18.00 19.30 -6.47
N LYS A 133 -17.78 19.94 -7.63
CA LYS A 133 -18.82 20.14 -8.64
C LYS A 133 -19.42 18.82 -9.11
N GLY A 134 -20.75 18.72 -8.98
CA GLY A 134 -21.53 17.56 -9.43
C GLY A 134 -21.59 16.41 -8.43
N LYS A 135 -20.81 16.44 -7.35
CA LYS A 135 -20.91 15.46 -6.26
C LYS A 135 -22.12 15.78 -5.38
N ASP A 136 -23.03 14.82 -5.26
CA ASP A 136 -24.32 14.94 -4.58
C ASP A 136 -24.45 14.04 -3.35
N ARG A 137 -23.41 13.28 -3.02
CA ARG A 137 -23.37 12.33 -1.90
C ARG A 137 -22.16 12.56 -1.01
N ALA A 138 -22.35 12.30 0.28
CA ALA A 138 -21.34 12.56 1.29
C ALA A 138 -20.23 11.49 1.27
N VAL A 139 -20.49 10.32 1.86
CA VAL A 139 -19.45 9.32 2.14
C VAL A 139 -19.74 8.00 1.43
N ALA A 140 -18.78 7.49 0.66
CA ALA A 140 -18.81 6.13 0.13
C ALA A 140 -17.86 5.22 0.91
N TRP A 141 -18.23 3.94 1.03
CA TRP A 141 -17.36 2.90 1.54
C TRP A 141 -17.53 1.59 0.77
N ILE A 142 -16.50 1.17 0.04
CA ILE A 142 -16.51 -0.11 -0.68
C ILE A 142 -15.75 -1.14 0.16
N VAL A 143 -16.45 -2.16 0.62
CA VAL A 143 -15.90 -3.14 1.57
C VAL A 143 -16.34 -4.57 1.26
N SER A 144 -15.35 -5.46 1.13
CA SER A 144 -15.55 -6.88 0.85
C SER A 144 -15.16 -7.80 2.00
N ASN A 145 -14.21 -7.38 2.84
CA ASN A 145 -13.79 -8.11 4.03
C ASN A 145 -14.60 -7.65 5.25
N CYS A 146 -15.62 -8.42 5.62
CA CYS A 146 -16.55 -8.07 6.71
C CYS A 146 -16.02 -8.43 8.10
N ASN A 147 -14.90 -9.15 8.19
CA ASN A 147 -14.27 -9.54 9.45
C ASN A 147 -12.82 -9.02 9.50
N PRO A 148 -12.61 -7.70 9.45
CA PRO A 148 -11.29 -7.11 9.57
C PRO A 148 -10.67 -7.37 10.95
N LYS A 149 -9.35 -7.18 11.03
CA LYS A 149 -8.62 -7.15 12.31
C LYS A 149 -8.47 -5.74 12.88
N SER A 150 -9.09 -4.75 12.24
CA SER A 150 -9.24 -3.36 12.69
C SER A 150 -10.67 -3.09 13.18
N PRO A 151 -10.91 -2.03 13.98
CA PRO A 151 -12.25 -1.65 14.45
C PRO A 151 -13.09 -0.92 13.38
N ARG A 152 -12.72 -1.00 12.10
CA ARG A 152 -13.30 -0.17 11.02
C ARG A 152 -14.81 -0.30 10.85
N ASN A 153 -15.36 -1.50 11.06
CA ASN A 153 -16.81 -1.71 10.95
C ASN A 153 -17.52 -0.95 12.07
N ALA A 154 -17.07 -1.12 13.32
CA ALA A 154 -17.66 -0.42 14.46
C ALA A 154 -17.55 1.10 14.33
N TYR A 155 -16.45 1.61 13.79
CA TYR A 155 -16.28 3.04 13.54
C TYR A 155 -17.19 3.55 12.42
N ALA A 156 -17.28 2.83 11.30
CA ALA A 156 -18.17 3.20 10.20
C ALA A 156 -19.65 3.16 10.63
N ASP A 157 -20.04 2.14 11.40
CA ASP A 157 -21.38 2.02 11.99
C ASP A 157 -21.69 3.22 12.90
N GLU A 158 -20.75 3.60 13.76
CA GLU A 158 -20.92 4.78 14.64
C GLU A 158 -20.97 6.09 13.83
N LEU A 159 -20.10 6.25 12.82
CA LEU A 159 -20.08 7.41 11.93
C LEU A 159 -21.41 7.57 11.17
N SER A 160 -22.00 6.45 10.73
CA SER A 160 -23.24 6.41 9.95
C SER A 160 -24.45 7.01 10.69
N LYS A 161 -24.41 7.10 12.02
CA LYS A 161 -25.43 7.77 12.83
C LYS A 161 -25.45 9.28 12.66
N TYR A 162 -24.33 9.87 12.21
CA TYR A 162 -24.14 11.31 12.18
C TYR A 162 -24.02 11.87 10.76
N ILE A 163 -23.61 11.07 9.78
CA ILE A 163 -23.52 11.45 8.36
C ILE A 163 -23.85 10.23 7.49
N THR A 164 -24.49 10.42 6.34
CA THR A 164 -24.83 9.33 5.43
C THR A 164 -23.56 8.64 4.90
N VAL A 165 -23.46 7.34 5.15
CA VAL A 165 -22.39 6.46 4.65
C VAL A 165 -23.02 5.39 3.77
N ASP A 166 -22.79 5.48 2.46
CA ASP A 166 -23.25 4.48 1.50
C ASP A 166 -22.24 3.34 1.41
N VAL A 167 -22.68 2.15 1.84
CA VAL A 167 -21.82 0.97 1.94
C VAL A 167 -22.06 0.02 0.77
N TYR A 168 -21.04 -0.17 -0.05
CA TYR A 168 -21.02 -1.06 -1.21
C TYR A 168 -20.21 -2.33 -0.95
N GLY A 169 -20.58 -3.40 -1.64
CA GLY A 169 -19.86 -4.67 -1.60
C GLY A 169 -20.44 -5.65 -0.57
N ARG A 170 -19.68 -6.69 -0.22
CA ARG A 170 -20.17 -7.86 0.53
C ARG A 170 -20.72 -7.53 1.92
N CYS A 171 -20.27 -6.43 2.52
CA CYS A 171 -20.66 -6.05 3.88
C CYS A 171 -21.73 -4.94 3.91
N GLY A 172 -22.12 -4.43 2.74
CA GLY A 172 -23.14 -3.40 2.57
C GLY A 172 -24.41 -3.95 1.92
N ARG A 173 -25.39 -3.06 1.76
CA ARG A 173 -26.64 -3.36 1.03
C ARG A 173 -26.57 -2.98 -0.45
N MET A 174 -25.60 -2.13 -0.81
CA MET A 174 -25.45 -1.61 -2.17
C MET A 174 -24.45 -2.46 -2.96
N THR A 175 -24.68 -2.58 -4.26
CA THR A 175 -23.84 -3.36 -5.18
C THR A 175 -23.24 -2.46 -6.24
N CYS A 176 -21.96 -2.67 -6.53
CA CYS A 176 -21.27 -2.12 -7.69
C CYS A 176 -20.15 -3.11 -8.06
N TYR A 177 -19.63 -3.05 -9.28
CA TYR A 177 -18.62 -4.00 -9.76
C TYR A 177 -17.44 -3.30 -10.43
N GLY A 178 -16.23 -3.71 -10.07
CA GLY A 178 -14.98 -3.28 -10.73
C GLY A 178 -14.85 -1.76 -10.85
N SER A 179 -14.50 -1.28 -12.05
CA SER A 179 -14.33 0.14 -12.36
C SER A 179 -15.60 0.97 -12.16
N GLN A 180 -16.79 0.39 -12.28
CA GLN A 180 -18.05 1.13 -12.08
C GLN A 180 -18.18 1.65 -10.65
N CYS A 181 -17.64 0.92 -9.67
CA CYS A 181 -17.59 1.41 -8.29
C CYS A 181 -16.73 2.68 -8.18
N LEU A 182 -15.58 2.68 -8.85
CA LEU A 182 -14.63 3.79 -8.80
C LEU A 182 -15.18 5.02 -9.53
N ASP A 183 -15.83 4.82 -10.68
CA ASP A 183 -16.52 5.88 -11.41
C ASP A 183 -17.67 6.48 -10.59
N LEU A 184 -18.40 5.65 -9.85
CA LEU A 184 -19.47 6.10 -8.95
C LEU A 184 -18.91 6.95 -7.81
N VAL A 185 -17.81 6.53 -7.17
CA VAL A 185 -17.09 7.34 -6.16
C VAL A 185 -16.66 8.67 -6.75
N LYS A 186 -16.02 8.64 -7.94
CA LYS A 186 -15.51 9.82 -8.62
C LYS A 186 -16.60 10.85 -8.93
N ARG A 187 -17.76 10.40 -9.40
CA ARG A 187 -18.83 11.30 -9.86
C ARG A 187 -19.69 11.84 -8.72
N HIS A 188 -19.97 11.02 -7.71
CA HIS A 188 -21.04 11.33 -6.75
C HIS A 188 -20.55 11.66 -5.34
N TYR A 189 -19.39 11.16 -4.91
CA TYR A 189 -19.01 11.22 -3.49
C TYR A 189 -17.90 12.22 -3.22
N LYS A 190 -18.09 13.05 -2.19
CA LYS A 190 -17.03 13.95 -1.68
C LYS A 190 -15.99 13.19 -0.86
N PHE A 191 -16.42 12.25 -0.02
CA PHE A 191 -15.54 11.53 0.89
C PHE A 191 -15.55 10.03 0.61
N TYR A 192 -14.41 9.39 0.82
CA TYR A 192 -14.29 7.94 0.73
C TYR A 192 -13.66 7.38 2.00
N LEU A 193 -14.25 6.35 2.60
CA LEU A 193 -13.66 5.66 3.74
C LEU A 193 -12.55 4.71 3.28
N SER A 194 -11.31 5.18 3.37
CA SER A 194 -10.08 4.41 3.13
C SER A 194 -9.67 3.61 4.38
N PHE A 195 -10.60 2.87 4.97
CA PHE A 195 -10.35 2.14 6.22
C PHE A 195 -9.65 0.80 6.00
N GLU A 196 -8.49 0.64 6.60
CA GLU A 196 -7.62 -0.51 6.40
C GLU A 196 -8.05 -1.76 7.14
N ASN A 197 -7.69 -2.93 6.59
CA ASN A 197 -7.99 -4.23 7.18
C ASN A 197 -7.33 -4.44 8.56
N SER A 198 -6.25 -3.70 8.84
CA SER A 198 -5.47 -3.81 10.07
C SER A 198 -4.83 -2.47 10.41
N LEU A 199 -4.70 -2.18 11.70
CA LEU A 199 -3.93 -1.04 12.20
C LEU A 199 -2.45 -1.47 12.27
N CYS A 200 -1.74 -1.38 11.16
CA CYS A 200 -0.33 -1.80 11.07
C CYS A 200 0.53 -0.66 10.55
N GLN A 201 1.76 -0.58 11.08
CA GLN A 201 2.81 0.35 10.68
C GLN A 201 2.95 0.35 9.15
N ASP A 202 2.87 1.53 8.53
CA ASP A 202 3.10 1.75 7.10
C ASP A 202 2.10 1.04 6.13
N TYR A 203 1.11 0.31 6.64
CA TYR A 203 0.13 -0.40 5.81
C TYR A 203 -0.93 0.56 5.27
N ILE A 204 -0.70 1.04 4.05
CA ILE A 204 -1.55 1.98 3.32
C ILE A 204 -1.76 1.42 1.92
N THR A 205 -3.01 1.17 1.56
CA THR A 205 -3.37 0.30 0.42
C THR A 205 -4.01 1.06 -0.75
N GLU A 206 -4.48 0.31 -1.76
CA GLU A 206 -5.24 0.85 -2.89
C GLU A 206 -6.49 1.63 -2.45
N LYS A 207 -7.05 1.34 -1.25
CA LYS A 207 -8.19 2.10 -0.71
C LYS A 207 -7.88 3.58 -0.56
N PHE A 208 -6.65 3.91 -0.21
CA PHE A 208 -6.18 5.28 -0.08
C PHE A 208 -5.85 5.89 -1.45
N PHE A 209 -4.98 5.20 -2.20
CA PHE A 209 -4.45 5.75 -3.45
C PHE A 209 -5.43 5.64 -4.62
N LEU A 210 -5.92 4.43 -4.91
CA LEU A 210 -6.79 4.16 -6.06
C LEU A 210 -8.23 4.58 -5.77
N ASN A 211 -8.84 4.07 -4.70
CA ASN A 211 -10.28 4.23 -4.50
C ASN A 211 -10.68 5.66 -4.14
N ALA A 212 -9.77 6.44 -3.51
CA ALA A 212 -10.03 7.81 -3.09
C ALA A 212 -9.26 8.84 -3.94
N LEU A 213 -7.93 8.96 -3.76
CA LEU A 213 -7.15 10.05 -4.36
C LEU A 213 -7.25 10.08 -5.90
N MET A 214 -7.01 8.94 -6.56
CA MET A 214 -7.11 8.85 -8.03
C MET A 214 -8.54 8.99 -8.57
N ASN A 215 -9.55 8.89 -7.69
CA ASN A 215 -10.95 9.04 -8.02
C ASN A 215 -11.55 10.31 -7.40
N ASN A 216 -10.74 11.34 -7.16
CA ASN A 216 -11.21 12.68 -6.79
C ASN A 216 -12.16 12.69 -5.57
N ALA A 217 -11.96 11.78 -4.61
CA ALA A 217 -12.70 11.74 -3.35
C ALA A 217 -11.69 11.90 -2.21
N LEU A 218 -12.05 12.70 -1.20
CA LEU A 218 -11.17 12.98 -0.07
C LEU A 218 -11.09 11.73 0.83
N PRO A 219 -9.93 11.08 0.95
CA PRO A 219 -9.78 9.89 1.78
C PRO A 219 -9.93 10.22 3.27
N ILE A 220 -10.84 9.49 3.91
CA ILE A 220 -10.96 9.41 5.36
C ILE A 220 -10.27 8.12 5.81
N VAL A 221 -9.15 8.26 6.49
CA VAL A 221 -8.21 7.15 6.71
C VAL A 221 -8.24 6.63 8.14
N MET A 222 -8.11 5.31 8.25
CA MET A 222 -7.93 4.57 9.49
C MET A 222 -7.00 3.40 9.20
N GLY A 223 -5.83 3.34 9.83
CA GLY A 223 -4.84 2.29 9.57
C GLY A 223 -3.49 2.58 10.24
N ALA A 224 -2.49 2.87 9.41
CA ALA A 224 -1.21 3.46 9.80
C ALA A 224 -1.42 4.80 10.55
N SER A 225 -0.38 5.35 11.21
CA SER A 225 -0.49 6.60 11.97
C SER A 225 -0.53 7.81 11.04
N VAL A 226 -0.92 8.98 11.58
CA VAL A 226 -0.94 10.25 10.85
C VAL A 226 0.42 10.55 10.19
N GLU A 227 1.51 10.33 10.92
CA GLU A 227 2.88 10.54 10.45
C GLU A 227 3.26 9.57 9.34
N GLU A 228 2.82 8.31 9.44
CA GLU A 228 3.07 7.29 8.41
C GLU A 228 2.32 7.63 7.11
N TYR A 229 1.08 8.13 7.20
CA TYR A 229 0.35 8.66 6.03
C TYR A 229 1.08 9.85 5.40
N HIS A 230 1.58 10.80 6.20
CA HIS A 230 2.31 11.96 5.69
C HIS A 230 3.58 11.60 4.90
N LYS A 231 4.21 10.44 5.14
CA LYS A 231 5.38 9.98 4.38
C LYS A 231 5.06 9.59 2.93
N VAL A 232 3.82 9.24 2.61
CA VAL A 232 3.43 8.68 1.30
C VAL A 232 2.32 9.45 0.59
N ALA A 233 1.55 10.24 1.34
CA ALA A 233 0.44 11.01 0.83
C ALA A 233 0.90 12.35 0.22
N PRO A 234 0.14 12.89 -0.74
CA PRO A 234 0.27 14.30 -1.08
C PRO A 234 0.04 15.19 0.16
N PRO A 235 0.72 16.34 0.30
CA PRO A 235 0.48 17.24 1.43
C PRO A 235 -0.98 17.70 1.48
N HIS A 236 -1.57 17.72 2.69
CA HIS A 236 -2.95 18.18 2.93
C HIS A 236 -3.98 17.52 1.99
N SER A 237 -3.99 16.18 1.93
CA SER A 237 -4.82 15.42 0.98
C SER A 237 -5.73 14.36 1.62
N PHE A 238 -5.74 14.28 2.95
CA PHE A 238 -6.48 13.26 3.69
C PHE A 238 -6.93 13.77 5.05
N ILE A 239 -7.91 13.06 5.62
CA ILE A 239 -8.40 13.27 6.98
C ILE A 239 -8.21 11.97 7.75
N HIS A 240 -7.46 12.00 8.84
CA HIS A 240 -7.23 10.82 9.67
C HIS A 240 -8.20 10.80 10.85
N VAL A 241 -8.80 9.64 11.14
CA VAL A 241 -9.81 9.50 12.21
C VAL A 241 -9.32 9.97 13.59
N ASP A 242 -8.04 9.75 13.91
CA ASP A 242 -7.44 10.15 15.20
C ASP A 242 -7.21 11.66 15.37
N GLN A 243 -7.40 12.46 14.31
CA GLN A 243 -7.44 13.91 14.43
C GLN A 243 -8.70 14.40 15.17
N PHE A 244 -9.68 13.52 15.37
CA PHE A 244 -10.95 13.80 16.04
C PHE A 244 -11.09 12.96 17.30
N GLU A 245 -11.84 13.47 18.27
CA GLU A 245 -12.10 12.76 19.51
C GLU A 245 -12.95 11.50 19.30
N ASN A 246 -13.92 11.57 18.38
CA ASN A 246 -14.88 10.50 18.11
C ASN A 246 -15.53 10.68 16.70
N PRO A 247 -16.27 9.67 16.20
CA PRO A 247 -16.93 9.73 14.89
C PRO A 247 -17.92 10.88 14.73
N LYS A 248 -18.53 11.39 15.82
CA LYS A 248 -19.47 12.52 15.77
C LYS A 248 -18.74 13.82 15.44
N GLU A 249 -17.59 14.07 16.05
CA GLU A 249 -16.77 15.25 15.73
C GLU A 249 -16.19 15.18 14.31
N LEU A 250 -15.80 13.98 13.86
CA LEU A 250 -15.43 13.78 12.45
C LEU A 250 -16.62 14.11 11.53
N ALA A 251 -17.81 13.58 11.79
CA ALA A 251 -19.00 13.86 10.99
C ALA A 251 -19.36 15.36 10.95
N LYS A 252 -19.17 16.08 12.05
CA LYS A 252 -19.34 17.54 12.09
C LYS A 252 -18.39 18.25 11.14
N TYR A 253 -17.12 17.84 11.10
CA TYR A 253 -16.15 18.40 10.17
C TYR A 253 -16.44 18.03 8.71
N LEU A 254 -16.84 16.78 8.45
CA LEU A 254 -17.26 16.36 7.11
C LEU A 254 -18.47 17.15 6.60
N LYS A 255 -19.47 17.42 7.46
CA LYS A 255 -20.61 18.29 7.12
C LYS A 255 -20.22 19.74 6.85
N TYR A 256 -19.18 20.24 7.51
CA TYR A 256 -18.63 21.56 7.22
C TYR A 256 -18.02 21.59 5.82
N LEU A 257 -17.15 20.62 5.50
CA LEU A 257 -16.53 20.50 4.18
C LEU A 257 -17.57 20.25 3.08
N ASP A 258 -18.61 19.45 3.36
CA ASP A 258 -19.70 19.18 2.44
C ASP A 258 -20.48 20.44 2.03
N LYS A 259 -20.54 21.45 2.91
CA LYS A 259 -21.21 22.73 2.66
C LYS A 259 -20.28 23.86 2.23
N ASN A 260 -18.97 23.64 2.26
CA ASN A 260 -17.96 24.64 1.94
C ASN A 260 -17.03 24.08 0.86
N ASP A 261 -17.42 24.26 -0.40
CA ASP A 261 -16.67 23.77 -1.54
C ASP A 261 -15.26 24.37 -1.62
N THR A 262 -15.05 25.61 -1.16
CA THR A 262 -13.71 26.21 -1.09
C THR A 262 -12.80 25.41 -0.17
N ALA A 263 -13.23 25.15 1.07
CA ALA A 263 -12.47 24.36 2.03
C ALA A 263 -12.28 22.90 1.59
N TYR A 264 -13.29 22.30 0.95
CA TYR A 264 -13.16 20.96 0.38
C TYR A 264 -12.09 20.92 -0.73
N ASN A 265 -12.10 21.89 -1.65
CA ASN A 265 -11.15 21.94 -2.76
C ASN A 265 -9.70 22.20 -2.35
N GLU A 266 -9.45 22.79 -1.16
CA GLU A 266 -8.10 22.96 -0.61
C GLU A 266 -7.36 21.62 -0.47
N TYR A 267 -8.07 20.54 -0.17
CA TYR A 267 -7.53 19.17 -0.08
C TYR A 267 -7.04 18.58 -1.41
N PHE A 268 -7.33 19.23 -2.54
CA PHE A 268 -6.95 18.77 -3.88
C PHE A 268 -5.94 19.69 -4.57
N THR A 269 -5.41 20.68 -3.85
CA THR A 269 -4.38 21.59 -4.38
C THR A 269 -3.10 20.86 -4.81
N TRP A 270 -2.87 19.64 -4.29
CA TRP A 270 -1.75 18.78 -4.67
C TRP A 270 -1.81 18.28 -6.12
N HIS A 271 -2.97 18.30 -6.80
CA HIS A 271 -3.11 17.90 -8.21
C HIS A 271 -2.18 18.67 -9.17
N LYS A 272 -1.67 19.82 -8.75
CA LYS A 272 -0.75 20.66 -9.54
C LYS A 272 0.72 20.49 -9.18
N LYS A 273 1.01 19.67 -8.17
CA LYS A 273 2.32 19.62 -7.50
C LYS A 273 2.96 18.24 -7.58
N GLY A 274 2.29 17.27 -8.18
CA GLY A 274 2.76 15.90 -8.26
C GLY A 274 1.66 14.94 -8.69
N VAL A 275 2.02 13.66 -8.72
CA VAL A 275 1.17 12.57 -9.17
C VAL A 275 1.08 11.47 -8.12
N VAL A 276 -0.06 10.81 -8.06
CA VAL A 276 -0.24 9.58 -7.28
C VAL A 276 -0.16 8.40 -8.23
N THR A 277 0.61 7.38 -7.86
CA THR A 277 0.70 6.12 -8.61
C THR A 277 0.35 4.94 -7.73
N VAL A 278 -0.15 3.86 -8.34
CA VAL A 278 -0.57 2.62 -7.68
C VAL A 278 0.00 1.43 -8.45
N TRP A 279 0.55 0.45 -7.73
CA TRP A 279 1.23 -0.74 -8.28
C TRP A 279 2.27 -0.41 -9.37
N SER A 280 2.87 0.79 -9.31
CA SER A 280 3.89 1.28 -10.25
C SER A 280 5.28 0.70 -9.96
N PHE A 281 5.48 0.18 -8.74
CA PHE A 281 6.71 -0.45 -8.33
C PHE A 281 6.90 -1.79 -9.05
N LYS A 282 8.11 -2.04 -9.55
CA LYS A 282 8.48 -3.25 -10.31
C LYS A 282 9.34 -4.20 -9.45
N PRO A 283 8.74 -4.98 -8.53
CA PRO A 283 9.49 -5.86 -7.65
C PRO A 283 10.36 -6.87 -8.41
N GLU A 284 9.95 -7.29 -9.61
CA GLU A 284 10.71 -8.19 -10.46
C GLU A 284 12.08 -7.64 -10.88
N CYS A 285 12.15 -6.32 -11.11
CA CYS A 285 13.41 -5.66 -11.43
C CYS A 285 14.33 -5.60 -10.22
N GLU A 286 13.77 -5.29 -9.05
CA GLU A 286 14.52 -5.23 -7.78
C GLU A 286 15.03 -6.61 -7.35
N PHE A 287 14.22 -7.66 -7.52
CA PHE A 287 14.65 -9.03 -7.25
C PHE A 287 15.77 -9.47 -8.18
N CYS A 288 15.76 -9.04 -9.46
CA CYS A 288 16.85 -9.35 -10.37
C CYS A 288 18.14 -8.59 -10.02
N ILE A 289 18.03 -7.33 -9.59
CA ILE A 289 19.18 -6.56 -9.05
C ILE A 289 19.72 -7.24 -7.79
N LEU A 290 18.84 -7.62 -6.84
CA LEU A 290 19.20 -8.31 -5.61
C LEU A 290 19.95 -9.62 -5.90
N ALA A 291 19.42 -10.45 -6.82
CA ALA A 291 20.05 -11.71 -7.22
C ALA A 291 21.47 -11.49 -7.78
N ASN A 292 21.65 -10.48 -8.63
CA ASN A 292 22.97 -10.10 -9.16
C ASN A 292 23.92 -9.58 -8.08
N ALA A 293 23.39 -9.02 -7.00
CA ALA A 293 24.17 -8.45 -5.93
C ALA A 293 24.57 -9.48 -4.84
N LEU A 294 23.89 -10.64 -4.76
CA LEU A 294 24.18 -11.70 -3.79
C LEU A 294 25.66 -12.13 -3.70
N PRO A 295 26.43 -12.24 -4.80
CA PRO A 295 27.84 -12.61 -4.70
C PRO A 295 28.72 -11.57 -3.98
N TYR A 296 28.26 -10.32 -3.85
CA TYR A 296 29.03 -9.20 -3.30
C TYR A 296 28.82 -8.98 -1.80
N PHE A 297 27.78 -9.57 -1.21
CA PHE A 297 27.55 -9.51 0.24
C PHE A 297 27.16 -10.88 0.76
N LYS A 298 27.61 -11.26 1.97
CA LYS A 298 27.12 -12.47 2.64
C LYS A 298 25.74 -12.18 3.21
N PRO A 299 24.64 -12.72 2.65
CA PRO A 299 23.31 -12.44 3.17
C PRO A 299 23.24 -12.92 4.62
N THR A 300 23.05 -12.01 5.56
CA THR A 300 22.81 -12.36 6.94
C THR A 300 21.38 -12.84 7.10
N ILE A 301 21.13 -13.60 8.14
CA ILE A 301 19.77 -13.97 8.52
C ILE A 301 19.11 -12.75 9.16
N HIS A 302 17.87 -12.47 8.76
CA HIS A 302 17.04 -11.47 9.41
C HIS A 302 16.63 -12.01 10.78
N GLU A 303 17.29 -11.53 11.82
CA GLU A 303 16.99 -11.92 13.19
C GLU A 303 15.51 -11.68 13.52
N ASN A 304 14.88 -12.67 14.15
CA ASN A 304 13.50 -12.59 14.63
C ASN A 304 12.51 -12.03 13.59
N PHE A 305 12.61 -12.47 12.32
CA PHE A 305 11.76 -12.01 11.22
C PHE A 305 10.27 -11.92 11.60
N MET A 306 9.71 -12.95 12.24
CA MET A 306 8.29 -12.97 12.61
C MET A 306 7.95 -11.99 13.74
N PHE A 307 8.89 -11.73 14.65
CA PHE A 307 8.72 -10.66 15.63
C PHE A 307 8.70 -9.31 14.93
N TRP A 308 9.69 -9.02 14.08
CA TRP A 308 9.72 -7.79 13.28
C TRP A 308 8.41 -7.58 12.53
N TRP A 309 7.93 -8.61 11.84
CA TRP A 309 6.71 -8.57 11.04
C TRP A 309 5.46 -8.33 11.89
N LYS A 310 5.21 -9.16 12.90
CA LYS A 310 4.02 -9.07 13.78
C LYS A 310 4.03 -7.79 14.64
N ASN A 311 5.20 -7.33 15.08
CA ASN A 311 5.32 -6.14 15.92
C ASN A 311 4.85 -4.87 15.22
N GLY A 312 4.87 -4.83 13.88
CA GLY A 312 4.33 -3.72 13.10
C GLY A 312 2.84 -3.45 13.36
N CYS A 313 2.08 -4.41 13.88
CA CYS A 313 0.65 -4.25 14.19
C CYS A 313 0.36 -4.22 15.71
N LYS A 314 1.38 -4.44 16.55
CA LYS A 314 1.18 -4.62 17.99
C LYS A 314 0.91 -3.27 18.66
N ASN A 315 -0.04 -3.26 19.61
CA ASN A 315 -0.39 -2.09 20.43
C ASN A 315 -0.79 -0.84 19.62
N ARG A 316 -1.20 -0.99 18.36
CA ARG A 316 -1.70 0.12 17.55
C ARG A 316 -3.20 0.25 17.80
N THR A 317 -3.59 1.37 18.38
CA THR A 317 -4.97 1.69 18.76
C THR A 317 -5.40 3.01 18.17
N LEU A 318 -6.71 3.19 18.01
CA LEU A 318 -7.28 4.49 17.66
C LEU A 318 -7.47 5.33 18.92
N ARG A 319 -7.54 6.64 18.74
CA ARG A 319 -7.93 7.60 19.78
C ARG A 319 -9.36 7.32 20.26
N TRP A 320 -10.25 6.99 19.33
CA TRP A 320 -11.62 6.61 19.68
C TRP A 320 -11.64 5.18 20.23
N ASN A 321 -12.05 5.05 21.49
CA ASN A 321 -12.42 3.77 22.08
C ASN A 321 -13.95 3.70 22.13
N LYS A 322 -14.56 2.70 21.50
CA LYS A 322 -16.00 2.47 21.65
C LYS A 322 -16.22 2.06 23.09
N ALA A 323 -16.73 2.96 23.92
CA ALA A 323 -17.24 2.60 25.24
C ALA A 323 -18.28 1.49 25.02
N VAL A 324 -18.00 0.31 25.57
CA VAL A 324 -18.88 -0.86 25.51
C VAL A 324 -20.14 -0.58 26.31
#